data_AF-A0A6I4IE89-F1
#
_entry.id   AF-A0A6I4IE89-F1
#
_cell.length_a   1.000
_cell.length_b   1.000
_cell.length_c   1.000
_cell.angle_alpha   90.00
_cell.angle_beta   90.00
_cell.angle_gamma   90.00
#
_symmetry.space_group_name_H-M   'P 1'
#
loop_
_entity.id
_entity.type
_entity.pdbx_description
1 polymer ?
#
loop_
_entity_poly.entity_id
_entity_poly.type
_entity_poly.pdbx_seq_one_letter_code
_entity_poly.pdbx_strand_id
1 'polypeptide(L)'
;MKKIIWTFGVIAGIIAASFMVASTIACYRSAKFESSMLLGYTGMLIAFSFAYVGVKNYRDKFNNGAITFLRAFKIAGLITLIGCTFYVVVWMIEYYVFVPDFMEKFTAHELKQARESGLSQVELNKKIAEMEDWKKIYSNPLGLMLMTYLEPLPVAFVVTVATALLLKRKAQPGQVAI
;
A
#
# COMPACT_ATOMS: atom_id res chain seq x y z
N MET A 1 22.64 1.86 -7.71
CA MET A 1 21.21 1.60 -7.99
C MET A 1 20.61 0.51 -7.11
N LYS A 2 21.05 -0.77 -7.20
CA LYS A 2 20.46 -1.89 -6.40
C LYS A 2 20.43 -1.63 -4.89
N LYS A 3 21.55 -1.15 -4.31
CA LYS A 3 21.63 -0.81 -2.88
C LYS A 3 20.60 0.24 -2.46
N ILE A 4 20.40 1.29 -3.27
CA ILE A 4 19.39 2.35 -3.02
C ILE A 4 17.99 1.74 -3.03
N ILE A 5 17.67 0.93 -4.04
CA ILE A 5 16.35 0.30 -4.15
C ILE A 5 16.05 -0.53 -2.91
N TRP A 6 16.98 -1.38 -2.49
CA TRP A 6 16.80 -2.21 -1.28
C TRP A 6 16.72 -1.37 0.00
N THR A 7 17.63 -0.41 0.19
CA THR A 7 17.63 0.42 1.41
C THR A 7 16.34 1.21 1.55
N PHE A 8 15.93 1.93 0.51
CA PHE A 8 14.71 2.74 0.58
C PHE A 8 13.43 1.90 0.50
N GLY A 9 13.45 0.76 -0.20
CA GLY A 9 12.34 -0.19 -0.25
C GLY A 9 12.06 -0.83 1.11
N VAL A 10 13.10 -1.29 1.81
CA VAL A 10 12.96 -1.86 3.16
C VAL A 10 12.51 -0.79 4.17
N ILE A 11 13.06 0.43 4.10
CA ILE A 11 12.59 1.54 4.95
C ILE A 11 11.10 1.81 4.71
N ALA A 12 10.69 1.94 3.45
CA ALA A 12 9.28 2.12 3.09
C ALA A 12 8.41 0.97 3.61
N GLY A 13 8.87 -0.27 3.43
CA GLY A 13 8.18 -1.47 3.91
C GLY A 13 8.01 -1.51 5.42
N ILE A 14 9.06 -1.22 6.20
CA ILE A 14 9.00 -1.18 7.66
C ILE A 14 8.06 -0.09 8.14
N ILE A 15 8.09 1.10 7.53
CA ILE A 15 7.18 2.19 7.88
C ILE A 15 5.74 1.79 7.58
N ALA A 16 5.46 1.30 6.37
CA ALA A 16 4.11 0.87 5.98
C ALA A 16 3.57 -0.21 6.92
N ALA A 17 4.38 -1.23 7.22
CA ALA A 17 4.05 -2.29 8.17
C ALA A 17 3.78 -1.76 9.59
N SER A 18 4.63 -0.86 10.09
CA SER A 18 4.48 -0.30 11.44
C SER A 18 3.19 0.50 11.58
N PHE A 19 2.84 1.30 10.57
CA PHE A 19 1.58 2.04 10.54
C PHE A 19 0.37 1.12 10.44
N MET A 20 0.46 0.03 9.66
CA MET A 20 -0.60 -0.97 9.56
C MET A 20 -0.86 -1.63 10.92
N VAL A 21 0.19 -2.12 11.59
CA VAL A 21 0.08 -2.74 12.92
C VAL A 21 -0.49 -1.75 13.94
N ALA A 22 -0.01 -0.50 13.94
CA ALA A 22 -0.55 0.53 14.81
C ALA A 22 -2.03 0.82 14.55
N SER A 23 -2.45 0.81 13.28
CA SER A 23 -3.84 0.98 12.87
C SER A 23 -4.72 -0.19 13.31
N THR A 24 -4.26 -1.44 13.13
CA THR A 24 -4.93 -2.65 13.60
C THR A 24 -5.13 -2.60 15.12
N ILE A 25 -4.08 -2.28 15.89
CA ILE A 25 -4.17 -2.16 17.35
C ILE A 25 -5.13 -1.04 17.78
N ALA A 26 -5.07 0.11 17.12
CA ALA A 26 -5.96 1.23 17.42
C ALA A 26 -7.43 0.87 17.16
N CYS A 27 -7.71 0.23 16.01
CA CYS A 27 -9.05 -0.23 15.65
C CYS A 27 -9.64 -1.17 16.72
N TYR A 28 -8.84 -2.15 17.16
CA TYR A 28 -9.25 -3.10 18.20
C TYR A 28 -9.45 -2.47 19.59
N ARG A 29 -8.74 -1.38 19.91
CA ARG A 29 -8.84 -0.73 21.22
C ARG A 29 -9.94 0.33 21.30
N SER A 30 -10.20 1.08 20.22
CA SER A 30 -11.09 2.25 20.26
C SER A 30 -12.39 2.12 19.48
N ALA A 31 -12.62 1.01 18.76
CA ALA A 31 -13.83 0.74 17.97
C ALA A 31 -14.22 1.86 16.96
N LYS A 32 -13.26 2.72 16.58
CA LYS A 32 -13.43 3.83 15.63
C LYS A 32 -12.70 3.51 14.32
N PHE A 33 -13.41 2.86 13.41
CA PHE A 33 -12.88 2.39 12.12
C PHE A 33 -12.37 3.52 11.21
N GLU A 34 -13.00 4.70 11.23
CA GLU A 34 -12.60 5.83 10.38
C GLU A 34 -11.21 6.37 10.72
N SER A 35 -10.90 6.46 12.02
CA SER A 35 -9.59 6.96 12.48
C SER A 35 -8.46 6.00 12.11
N SER A 36 -8.72 4.69 12.10
CA SER A 36 -7.74 3.68 11.64
C SER A 36 -7.48 3.73 10.14
N MET A 37 -8.51 3.98 9.32
CA MET A 37 -8.31 4.11 7.86
C MET A 37 -7.45 5.32 7.50
N LEU A 38 -7.71 6.48 8.12
CA LEU A 38 -6.90 7.67 7.90
C LEU A 38 -5.43 7.43 8.28
N LEU A 39 -5.19 6.75 9.41
CA LEU A 39 -3.85 6.40 9.87
C LEU A 39 -3.13 5.45 8.89
N GLY A 40 -3.84 4.46 8.35
CA GLY A 40 -3.31 3.51 7.36
C GLY A 40 -2.86 4.21 6.08
N TYR A 41 -3.74 5.00 5.44
CA TYR A 41 -3.40 5.71 4.21
C TYR A 41 -2.34 6.80 4.42
N THR A 42 -2.36 7.48 5.57
CA THR A 42 -1.30 8.44 5.93
C THR A 42 0.04 7.72 6.04
N GLY A 43 0.06 6.55 6.68
CA GLY A 43 1.25 5.70 6.79
C GLY A 43 1.78 5.25 5.44
N MET A 44 0.90 4.84 4.50
CA MET A 44 1.29 4.48 3.13
C MET A 44 1.91 5.66 2.38
N LEU A 45 1.33 6.86 2.47
CA LEU A 45 1.88 8.04 1.80
C LEU A 45 3.26 8.42 2.37
N ILE A 46 3.42 8.37 3.69
CA ILE A 46 4.71 8.60 4.35
C ILE A 46 5.72 7.54 3.88
N ALA A 47 5.35 6.26 3.90
CA ALA A 47 6.21 5.16 3.46
C ALA A 47 6.65 5.33 2.00
N PHE A 48 5.71 5.56 1.08
CA PHE A 48 6.02 5.68 -0.33
C PHE A 48 6.72 6.98 -0.71
N SER A 49 6.66 8.03 0.13
CA SER A 49 7.48 9.23 -0.07
C SER A 49 8.99 8.94 -0.09
N PHE A 50 9.45 7.85 0.52
CA PHE A 50 10.84 7.41 0.45
C PHE A 50 11.27 6.97 -0.96
N ALA A 51 10.32 6.68 -1.87
CA ALA A 51 10.61 6.52 -3.29
C ALA A 51 11.21 7.80 -3.89
N TYR A 52 10.66 8.98 -3.53
CA TYR A 52 11.23 10.27 -3.93
C TYR A 52 12.65 10.46 -3.41
N VAL A 53 12.87 10.15 -2.13
CA VAL A 53 14.20 10.26 -1.50
C VAL A 53 15.19 9.32 -2.18
N GLY A 54 14.79 8.09 -2.48
CA GLY A 54 15.63 7.10 -3.17
C GLY A 54 16.01 7.52 -4.59
N VAL A 55 15.04 8.01 -5.37
CA VAL A 55 15.31 8.50 -6.73
C VAL A 55 16.19 9.76 -6.70
N LYS A 56 15.94 10.70 -5.79
CA LYS A 56 16.76 11.90 -5.62
C LYS A 56 18.20 11.55 -5.24
N ASN A 57 18.36 10.63 -4.28
CA ASN A 57 19.68 10.14 -3.87
C ASN A 57 20.45 9.50 -5.03
N TYR A 58 19.78 8.70 -5.86
CA TYR A 58 20.38 8.11 -7.04
C TYR A 58 20.79 9.17 -8.08
N ARG A 59 19.90 10.12 -8.38
CA ARG A 59 20.15 11.21 -9.34
C ARG A 59 21.37 12.04 -8.90
N ASP A 60 21.38 12.49 -7.66
CA ASP A 60 22.36 13.48 -7.19
C ASP A 60 23.74 12.86 -6.93
N LYS A 61 23.81 11.62 -6.40
CA LYS A 61 25.09 10.96 -6.07
C LYS A 61 25.67 10.09 -7.18
N PHE A 62 24.85 9.56 -8.08
CA PHE A 62 25.29 8.54 -9.04
C PHE A 62 25.03 8.89 -10.51
N ASN A 63 24.25 9.94 -10.79
CA ASN A 63 23.90 10.30 -12.17
C ASN A 63 24.15 11.80 -12.48
N ASN A 64 25.10 12.41 -11.77
CA ASN A 64 25.53 13.81 -11.96
C ASN A 64 24.38 14.83 -11.96
N GLY A 65 23.30 14.56 -11.22
CA GLY A 65 22.15 15.45 -11.11
C GLY A 65 21.14 15.38 -12.25
N ALA A 66 21.34 14.54 -13.27
CA ALA A 66 20.40 14.33 -14.37
C ALA A 66 19.71 12.96 -14.25
N ILE A 67 18.45 12.83 -14.65
CA ILE A 67 17.76 11.53 -14.73
C ILE A 67 16.59 11.60 -15.70
N THR A 68 16.44 10.55 -16.51
CA THR A 68 15.30 10.40 -17.41
C THR A 68 14.06 9.93 -16.65
N PHE A 69 12.87 10.26 -17.18
CA PHE A 69 11.60 9.85 -16.59
C PHE A 69 11.52 8.33 -16.39
N LEU A 70 11.87 7.55 -17.42
CA LEU A 70 11.75 6.09 -17.39
C LEU A 70 12.66 5.46 -16.31
N ARG A 71 13.86 6.02 -16.10
CA ARG A 71 14.77 5.56 -15.04
C ARG A 71 14.25 5.95 -13.65
N ALA A 72 13.77 7.18 -13.48
CA ALA A 72 13.17 7.61 -12.23
C ALA A 72 11.94 6.76 -11.87
N PHE A 73 11.07 6.49 -12.86
CA PHE A 73 9.90 5.63 -12.72
C PHE A 73 10.30 4.19 -12.33
N LYS A 74 11.30 3.61 -13.00
CA LYS A 74 11.77 2.25 -12.67
C LYS A 74 12.32 2.16 -11.25
N ILE A 75 13.11 3.15 -10.80
CA ILE A 75 13.68 3.13 -9.45
C ILE A 75 12.60 3.35 -8.39
N ALA A 76 11.73 4.34 -8.56
CA ALA A 76 10.62 4.58 -7.65
C ALA A 76 9.68 3.37 -7.58
N GLY A 77 9.31 2.81 -8.74
CA GLY A 77 8.42 1.65 -8.81
C GLY A 77 8.99 0.41 -8.13
N LEU A 78 10.29 0.15 -8.25
CA LEU A 78 10.92 -0.96 -7.53
C LEU A 78 10.95 -0.72 -6.01
N ILE A 79 11.19 0.53 -5.57
CA ILE A 79 11.15 0.88 -4.13
C ILE A 79 9.75 0.70 -3.57
N THR A 80 8.73 1.26 -4.23
CA THR A 80 7.34 1.15 -3.75
C THR A 80 6.83 -0.28 -3.83
N LEU A 81 7.23 -1.07 -4.83
CA LEU A 81 6.87 -2.49 -4.93
C LEU A 81 7.40 -3.29 -3.73
N ILE A 82 8.66 -3.09 -3.34
CA ILE A 82 9.21 -3.69 -2.11
C ILE A 82 8.38 -3.27 -0.89
N GLY A 83 8.02 -1.99 -0.80
CA GLY A 83 7.14 -1.48 0.26
C GLY A 83 5.78 -2.18 0.31
N CYS A 84 5.11 -2.34 -0.84
CA CYS A 84 3.85 -3.07 -0.96
C CYS A 84 4.00 -4.55 -0.55
N THR A 85 5.10 -5.21 -0.94
CA THR A 85 5.33 -6.60 -0.53
C THR A 85 5.47 -6.75 0.97
N PHE A 86 6.18 -5.84 1.64
CA PHE A 86 6.26 -5.84 3.10
C PHE A 86 4.89 -5.63 3.74
N TYR A 87 4.10 -4.67 3.24
CA TYR A 87 2.73 -4.44 3.70
C TYR A 87 1.88 -5.71 3.63
N VAL A 88 1.88 -6.39 2.49
CA VAL A 88 1.10 -7.62 2.27
C VAL A 88 1.58 -8.76 3.16
N VAL A 89 2.90 -8.97 3.29
CA VAL A 89 3.45 -10.03 4.15
C VAL A 89 3.05 -9.81 5.61
N VAL A 90 3.14 -8.57 6.10
CA VAL A 90 2.76 -8.27 7.49
C VAL A 90 1.25 -8.42 7.67
N TRP A 91 0.43 -8.03 6.70
CA TRP A 91 -1.02 -8.22 6.77
C TRP A 91 -1.39 -9.70 6.84
N MET A 92 -0.73 -10.55 6.06
CA MET A 92 -0.94 -12.00 6.15
C MET A 92 -0.59 -12.53 7.54
N ILE A 93 0.50 -12.06 8.15
CA ILE A 93 0.87 -12.45 9.52
C ILE A 93 -0.20 -11.95 10.51
N GLU A 94 -0.63 -10.69 10.41
CA GLU A 94 -1.70 -10.15 11.25
C GLU A 94 -2.98 -10.97 11.13
N TYR A 95 -3.41 -11.24 9.90
CA TYR A 95 -4.61 -11.98 9.59
C TYR A 95 -4.61 -13.39 10.20
N TYR A 96 -3.54 -14.16 10.00
CA TYR A 96 -3.50 -15.56 10.47
C TYR A 96 -3.19 -15.70 11.97
N VAL A 97 -2.42 -14.77 12.55
CA VAL A 97 -1.94 -14.91 13.95
C VAL A 97 -2.78 -14.11 14.93
N PHE A 98 -3.19 -12.90 14.57
CA PHE A 98 -3.80 -11.96 15.50
C PHE A 98 -5.30 -11.79 15.27
N VAL A 99 -5.77 -11.86 14.02
CA VAL A 99 -7.17 -11.60 13.66
C VAL A 99 -7.78 -12.66 12.72
N PRO A 100 -7.72 -13.96 13.07
CA PRO A 100 -8.23 -15.02 12.20
C PRO A 100 -9.76 -14.96 11.98
N ASP A 101 -10.49 -14.29 12.88
CA ASP A 101 -11.94 -14.06 12.82
C ASP A 101 -12.32 -12.74 12.13
N PHE A 102 -11.35 -12.05 11.51
CA PHE A 102 -11.55 -10.75 10.87
C PHE A 102 -12.70 -10.76 9.85
N MET A 103 -12.73 -11.75 8.95
CA MET A 103 -13.78 -11.82 7.91
C MET A 103 -15.18 -12.08 8.49
N GLU A 104 -15.29 -12.79 9.60
CA GLU A 104 -16.59 -12.98 10.26
C GLU A 104 -17.10 -11.68 10.87
N LYS A 105 -16.24 -10.99 11.63
CA LYS A 105 -16.56 -9.69 12.24
C LYS A 105 -16.84 -8.61 11.19
N PHE A 106 -16.02 -8.56 10.14
CA PHE A 106 -16.17 -7.61 9.03
C PHE A 106 -17.51 -7.81 8.31
N THR A 107 -17.83 -9.05 7.91
CA THR A 107 -19.13 -9.35 7.28
C THR A 107 -20.30 -9.01 8.20
N ALA A 108 -20.23 -9.34 9.50
CA ALA A 108 -21.30 -9.01 10.44
C ALA A 108 -21.51 -7.49 10.58
N HIS A 109 -20.42 -6.71 10.60
CA HIS A 109 -20.48 -5.25 10.64
C HIS A 109 -21.08 -4.67 9.36
N GLU A 110 -20.59 -5.07 8.19
CA GLU A 110 -21.07 -4.61 6.88
C GLU A 110 -22.55 -4.92 6.66
N LEU A 111 -23.01 -6.12 7.03
CA LEU A 111 -24.42 -6.49 6.91
C LEU A 111 -25.31 -5.74 7.90
N LYS A 112 -24.81 -5.44 9.10
CA LYS A 112 -25.52 -4.60 10.07
C LYS A 112 -25.69 -3.18 9.50
N GLN A 113 -24.62 -2.58 9.02
CA GLN A 113 -24.65 -1.24 8.42
C GLN A 113 -25.58 -1.19 7.20
N ALA A 114 -25.54 -2.21 6.34
CA ALA A 114 -26.41 -2.32 5.17
C ALA A 114 -27.91 -2.38 5.52
N ARG A 115 -28.26 -3.07 6.62
CA ARG A 115 -29.64 -3.09 7.14
C ARG A 115 -30.05 -1.75 7.71
N GLU A 116 -29.16 -1.09 8.45
CA GLU A 116 -29.40 0.22 9.05
C GLU A 116 -29.50 1.34 8.01
N SER A 117 -28.81 1.21 6.87
CA SER A 117 -28.90 2.16 5.76
C SER A 117 -30.18 2.03 4.92
N GLY A 118 -31.08 1.09 5.25
CA GLY A 118 -32.36 0.91 4.57
C GLY A 118 -32.28 0.30 3.18
N LEU A 119 -31.23 -0.48 2.86
CA LEU A 119 -31.12 -1.17 1.58
C LEU A 119 -32.31 -2.11 1.36
N SER A 120 -32.76 -2.24 0.12
CA SER A 120 -33.82 -3.18 -0.23
C SER A 120 -33.39 -4.63 0.04
N GLN A 121 -34.35 -5.54 0.21
CA GLN A 121 -34.04 -6.96 0.44
C GLN A 121 -33.23 -7.58 -0.72
N VAL A 122 -33.44 -7.10 -1.95
CA VAL A 122 -32.69 -7.53 -3.15
C VAL A 122 -31.22 -7.11 -3.06
N GLU A 123 -30.96 -5.85 -2.68
CA GLU A 123 -29.60 -5.34 -2.51
C GLU A 123 -28.89 -5.98 -1.31
N LEU A 124 -29.63 -6.24 -0.23
CA LEU A 124 -29.10 -6.94 0.94
C LEU A 124 -28.68 -8.38 0.57
N ASN A 125 -29.50 -9.10 -0.18
CA ASN A 125 -29.16 -10.44 -0.66
C ASN A 125 -27.93 -10.43 -1.57
N LYS A 126 -27.81 -9.42 -2.45
CA LYS A 126 -26.61 -9.25 -3.28
C LYS A 126 -25.37 -9.01 -2.44
N LYS A 127 -25.46 -8.13 -1.43
CA LYS A 127 -24.34 -7.83 -0.52
C LYS A 127 -23.94 -9.04 0.33
N ILE A 128 -24.90 -9.89 0.73
CA ILE A 128 -24.62 -11.17 1.41
C ILE A 128 -23.82 -12.10 0.49
N ALA A 129 -24.25 -12.27 -0.76
CA ALA A 129 -23.55 -13.11 -1.73
C ALA A 129 -22.12 -12.60 -2.02
N GLU A 130 -21.97 -11.27 -2.17
CA GLU A 130 -20.65 -10.63 -2.27
C GLU A 130 -19.79 -10.97 -1.06
N MET A 131 -20.30 -10.80 0.17
CA MET A 131 -19.53 -11.12 1.38
C MET A 131 -19.13 -12.60 1.47
N GLU A 132 -19.96 -13.53 1.01
CA GLU A 132 -19.62 -14.96 0.95
C GLU A 132 -18.48 -15.24 -0.05
N ASP A 133 -18.49 -14.60 -1.22
CA ASP A 133 -17.42 -14.75 -2.19
C ASP A 133 -16.11 -14.13 -1.70
N TRP A 134 -16.18 -13.00 -1.00
CA TRP A 134 -15.02 -12.42 -0.32
C TRP A 134 -14.45 -13.36 0.73
N LYS A 135 -15.30 -14.02 1.54
CA LYS A 135 -14.84 -15.04 2.50
C LYS A 135 -14.12 -16.20 1.81
N LYS A 136 -14.61 -16.69 0.66
CA LYS A 136 -13.96 -17.75 -0.12
C LYS A 136 -12.61 -17.31 -0.68
N ILE A 137 -12.49 -16.05 -1.11
CA ILE A 137 -11.22 -15.51 -1.61
C ILE A 137 -10.22 -15.36 -0.46
N TYR A 138 -10.66 -14.84 0.68
CA TYR A 138 -9.82 -14.63 1.86
C TYR A 138 -9.41 -15.92 2.58
N SER A 139 -10.15 -17.02 2.39
CA SER A 139 -9.74 -18.34 2.91
C SER A 139 -8.57 -18.94 2.12
N ASN A 140 -8.32 -18.49 0.89
CA ASN A 140 -7.16 -18.87 0.09
C ASN A 140 -6.00 -17.89 0.33
N PRO A 141 -4.80 -18.34 0.77
CA PRO A 141 -3.65 -17.46 0.97
C PRO A 141 -3.27 -16.62 -0.25
N LEU A 142 -3.41 -17.15 -1.47
CA LEU A 142 -3.15 -16.39 -2.70
C LEU A 142 -4.24 -15.34 -2.95
N GLY A 143 -5.50 -15.67 -2.66
CA GLY A 143 -6.62 -14.75 -2.77
C GLY A 143 -6.48 -13.58 -1.80
N LEU A 144 -6.17 -13.88 -0.53
CA LEU A 144 -5.83 -12.88 0.48
C LEU A 144 -4.70 -11.97 0.01
N MET A 145 -3.57 -12.54 -0.42
CA MET A 145 -2.40 -11.79 -0.88
C MET A 145 -2.75 -10.81 -2.02
N LEU A 146 -3.43 -11.30 -3.06
CA LEU A 146 -3.81 -10.49 -4.22
C LEU A 146 -4.77 -9.37 -3.83
N MET A 147 -5.76 -9.68 -2.99
CA MET A 147 -6.71 -8.67 -2.51
C MET A 147 -6.01 -7.58 -1.69
N THR A 148 -5.09 -7.95 -0.81
CA THR A 148 -4.32 -6.97 -0.03
C THR A 148 -3.44 -6.11 -0.93
N TYR A 149 -2.89 -6.64 -2.03
CA TYR A 149 -2.10 -5.85 -2.97
C TYR A 149 -2.91 -4.73 -3.65
N LEU A 150 -4.22 -4.90 -3.83
CA LEU A 150 -5.07 -3.90 -4.47
C LEU A 150 -5.18 -2.59 -3.67
N GLU A 151 -4.90 -2.63 -2.36
CA GLU A 151 -4.96 -1.46 -1.51
C GLU A 151 -3.73 -0.53 -1.68
N PRO A 152 -2.47 -0.97 -1.49
CA PRO A 152 -1.31 -0.10 -1.60
C PRO A 152 -0.85 0.13 -3.04
N LEU A 153 -1.15 -0.76 -4.01
CA LEU A 153 -0.66 -0.62 -5.38
C LEU A 153 -1.11 0.66 -6.10
N PRO A 154 -2.39 1.07 -6.06
CA PRO A 154 -2.83 2.33 -6.67
C PRO A 154 -2.11 3.54 -6.09
N VAL A 155 -1.94 3.58 -4.76
CA VAL A 155 -1.24 4.67 -4.06
C VAL A 155 0.24 4.69 -4.46
N ALA A 156 0.89 3.53 -4.43
CA ALA A 156 2.27 3.34 -4.86
C ALA A 156 2.48 3.78 -6.31
N PHE A 157 1.54 3.46 -7.20
CA PHE A 157 1.59 3.85 -8.60
C PHE A 157 1.53 5.37 -8.78
N VAL A 158 0.58 6.05 -8.11
CA VAL A 158 0.47 7.51 -8.14
C VAL A 158 1.75 8.17 -7.63
N VAL A 159 2.28 7.70 -6.50
CA VAL A 159 3.53 8.24 -5.91
C VAL A 159 4.73 7.98 -6.83
N THR A 160 4.78 6.83 -7.49
CA THR A 160 5.83 6.49 -8.45
C THR A 160 5.83 7.43 -9.65
N VAL A 161 4.65 7.66 -10.25
CA VAL A 161 4.50 8.59 -11.37
C VAL A 161 4.85 10.01 -10.96
N ALA A 162 4.32 10.48 -9.83
CA ALA A 162 4.61 11.81 -9.30
C ALA A 162 6.10 12.01 -9.05
N THR A 163 6.76 11.05 -8.41
CA THR A 163 8.21 11.06 -8.17
C THR A 163 9.00 11.16 -9.48
N ALA A 164 8.64 10.36 -10.47
CA ALA A 164 9.32 10.34 -11.76
C ALA A 164 9.16 11.65 -12.53
N LEU A 165 7.98 12.28 -12.47
CA LEU A 165 7.72 13.57 -13.10
C LEU A 165 8.50 14.71 -12.41
N LEU A 166 8.47 14.75 -11.06
CA LEU A 166 9.10 15.82 -10.28
C LEU A 166 10.63 15.79 -10.34
N LEU A 167 11.23 14.60 -10.47
CA LEU A 167 12.69 14.45 -10.45
C LEU A 167 13.34 14.40 -11.83
N LYS A 168 12.54 14.26 -12.90
CA LYS A 168 13.02 14.31 -14.28
C LYS A 168 13.80 15.62 -14.49
N ARG A 169 15.09 15.49 -14.81
CA ARG A 169 15.95 16.63 -15.13
C ARG A 169 16.78 16.30 -16.36
N LYS A 170 16.69 17.16 -17.38
CA LYS A 170 17.55 17.09 -18.57
C LYS A 170 18.99 17.35 -18.15
N ALA A 171 19.93 16.62 -18.74
CA ALA A 171 21.35 16.90 -18.54
C ALA A 171 21.70 18.29 -19.08
N GLN A 172 22.64 18.96 -18.41
CA GLN A 172 23.23 20.20 -18.91
C GLN A 172 24.11 19.91 -20.14
N PRO A 173 24.37 20.91 -21.02
CA PRO A 173 25.31 20.75 -22.12
C PRO A 173 26.67 20.29 -21.55
N GLY A 174 27.13 19.09 -21.95
CA GLY A 174 28.35 18.45 -21.43
C GLY A 174 28.13 17.30 -20.45
N GLN A 175 26.89 17.05 -20.00
CA GLN A 175 26.54 15.86 -19.22
C GLN A 175 25.74 14.88 -20.09
N VAL A 176 26.11 13.60 -20.07
CA VAL A 176 25.28 12.55 -20.67
C VAL A 176 24.18 12.22 -19.67
N ALA A 177 22.93 12.52 -20.00
CA ALA A 177 21.80 11.97 -19.26
C ALA A 177 21.78 10.46 -19.52
N ILE A 178 22.34 9.68 -18.61
CA ILE A 178 22.22 8.23 -18.67
C ILE A 178 20.85 7.90 -18.09
#